data_AF-A0A3D0HXE0-F1
#
_entry.id   AF-A0A3D0HXE0-F1
#
_cell.length_a   1.000
_cell.length_b   1.000
_cell.length_c   1.000
_cell.angle_alpha   90.00
_cell.angle_beta   90.00
_cell.angle_gamma   90.00
#
_symmetry.space_group_name_H-M   'P 1'
#
loop_
_entity.id
_entity.type
_entity.pdbx_description
1 polymer ?
#
loop_
_entity_poly.entity_id
_entity_poly.type
_entity_poly.pdbx_seq_one_letter_code
_entity_poly.pdbx_strand_id
1 'polypeptide(L)'
;MKSKKIVLALVLISNFAFAQKTVRLTSEYGSRNEEIQNLIDFEGVFIEKLIFENDTLNGKYYEINLQEYKDGNFVKNTSLFDASESDFFMIRGSKLSLKFYFKLEKEKLKTLIIGKNFESKRMYFDLNSNTDDYALKDFFGRNSELTLRLTEKGNAILAIITPTIHKDGSSSYCEVAQSDVMPEKLGEHFKIPHYFLITIKFK
;
A
#
# COMPACT_ATOMS: atom_id res chain seq x y z
N MET A 1 8.84 -50.58 19.23
CA MET A 1 9.58 -49.66 18.32
C MET A 1 8.76 -49.11 17.14
N LYS A 2 7.46 -49.45 16.98
CA LYS A 2 6.61 -48.94 15.88
C LYS A 2 5.84 -47.64 16.23
N SER A 3 5.52 -47.41 17.51
CA SER A 3 4.78 -46.21 17.96
C SER A 3 5.59 -44.91 17.91
N LYS A 4 6.90 -44.96 18.20
CA LYS A 4 7.79 -43.77 18.14
C LYS A 4 7.96 -43.20 16.71
N LYS A 5 7.84 -44.03 15.67
CA LYS A 5 7.93 -43.57 14.27
C LYS A 5 6.67 -42.84 13.80
N ILE A 6 5.50 -43.16 14.38
CA ILE A 6 4.21 -42.52 14.05
C ILE A 6 4.16 -41.10 14.63
N VAL A 7 4.64 -40.91 15.87
CA VAL A 7 4.71 -39.57 16.50
C VAL A 7 5.62 -38.63 15.73
N LEU A 8 6.76 -39.13 15.20
CA LEU A 8 7.68 -38.31 14.41
C LEU A 8 7.08 -37.88 13.06
N ALA A 9 6.25 -38.72 12.44
CA ALA A 9 5.53 -38.38 11.22
C ALA A 9 4.43 -37.33 11.46
N LEU A 10 3.72 -37.38 12.59
CA LEU A 10 2.73 -36.35 12.94
C LEU A 10 3.35 -34.97 13.20
N VAL A 11 4.55 -34.89 13.78
CA VAL A 11 5.27 -33.63 14.01
C VAL A 11 5.83 -33.02 12.71
N LEU A 12 6.16 -33.85 11.71
CA LEU A 12 6.60 -33.37 10.40
C LEU A 12 5.42 -32.84 9.57
N ILE A 13 4.22 -33.42 9.68
CA ILE A 13 3.02 -32.98 8.95
C ILE A 13 2.43 -31.70 9.57
N SER A 14 2.55 -31.49 10.89
CA SER A 14 2.04 -30.27 11.54
C SER A 14 2.76 -28.98 11.12
N ASN A 15 3.94 -29.08 10.49
CA ASN A 15 4.67 -27.92 9.98
C ASN A 15 4.23 -27.47 8.57
N PHE A 16 3.50 -28.31 7.82
CA PHE A 16 3.02 -27.95 6.47
C PHE A 16 1.64 -27.26 6.47
N ALA A 17 0.96 -27.18 7.62
CA ALA A 17 -0.43 -26.71 7.70
C ALA A 17 -0.61 -25.23 8.11
N PHE A 18 0.47 -24.50 8.39
CA PHE A 18 0.40 -23.04 8.36
C PHE A 18 0.52 -22.57 6.91
N ALA A 19 -0.54 -22.83 6.12
CA ALA A 19 -0.75 -22.10 4.87
C ALA A 19 -0.69 -20.61 5.23
N GLN A 20 0.37 -19.92 4.82
CA GLN A 20 0.48 -18.48 4.97
C GLN A 20 -0.76 -17.89 4.31
N LYS A 21 -1.65 -17.31 5.13
CA LYS A 21 -2.86 -16.69 4.59
C LYS A 21 -2.42 -15.45 3.82
N THR A 22 -2.47 -15.55 2.50
CA THR A 22 -2.06 -14.48 1.59
C THR A 22 -3.28 -13.83 0.96
N VAL A 23 -3.22 -12.53 0.71
CA VAL A 23 -4.26 -11.78 0.02
C VAL A 23 -3.75 -11.43 -1.37
N ARG A 24 -4.53 -11.77 -2.40
CA ARG A 24 -4.26 -11.30 -3.75
C ARG A 24 -4.65 -9.84 -3.84
N LEU A 25 -3.76 -9.01 -4.34
CA LEU A 25 -3.97 -7.59 -4.58
C LEU A 25 -3.87 -7.35 -6.09
N THR A 26 -4.90 -6.75 -6.68
CA THR A 26 -4.90 -6.24 -8.07
C THR A 26 -5.21 -4.76 -8.07
N SER A 27 -4.77 -4.04 -9.10
CA SER A 27 -5.05 -2.62 -9.21
C SER A 27 -5.62 -2.17 -10.54
N GLU A 28 -6.31 -1.03 -10.51
CA GLU A 28 -6.79 -0.29 -11.67
C GLU A 28 -6.41 1.19 -11.46
N TYR A 29 -5.48 1.69 -12.25
CA TYR A 29 -5.06 3.09 -12.24
C TYR A 29 -6.06 3.97 -13.01
N GLY A 30 -6.35 5.14 -12.44
CA GLY A 30 -7.02 6.23 -13.15
C GLY A 30 -8.44 5.93 -13.66
N SER A 31 -8.75 6.47 -14.83
CA SER A 31 -10.03 6.36 -15.53
C SER A 31 -9.86 5.68 -16.88
N ARG A 32 -10.86 4.86 -17.27
CA ARG A 32 -10.91 4.30 -18.63
C ARG A 32 -11.45 5.28 -19.68
N ASN A 33 -12.03 6.40 -19.24
CA ASN A 33 -12.44 7.48 -20.11
C ASN A 33 -11.27 8.47 -20.26
N GLU A 34 -10.84 8.69 -21.49
CA GLU A 34 -9.66 9.49 -21.83
C GLU A 34 -9.80 10.97 -21.42
N GLU A 35 -10.96 11.60 -21.64
CA GLU A 35 -11.18 13.00 -21.23
C GLU A 35 -11.08 13.17 -19.71
N ILE A 36 -11.64 12.23 -18.96
CA ILE A 36 -11.55 12.20 -17.50
C ILE A 36 -10.10 11.94 -17.07
N GLN A 37 -9.39 11.03 -17.74
CA GLN A 37 -7.98 10.75 -17.44
C GLN A 37 -7.10 11.98 -17.69
N ASN A 38 -7.27 12.65 -18.82
CA ASN A 38 -6.55 13.88 -19.15
C ASN A 38 -6.81 14.98 -18.11
N LEU A 39 -8.04 15.10 -17.62
CA LEU A 39 -8.38 16.04 -16.55
C LEU A 39 -7.71 15.67 -15.22
N ILE A 40 -7.70 14.37 -14.87
CA ILE A 40 -7.02 13.86 -13.66
C ILE A 40 -5.53 14.19 -13.70
N ASP A 41 -4.88 13.92 -14.84
CA ASP A 41 -3.46 14.16 -15.05
C ASP A 41 -3.13 15.66 -15.04
N PHE A 42 -3.96 16.47 -15.70
CA PHE A 42 -3.83 17.93 -15.69
C PHE A 42 -3.96 18.52 -14.27
N GLU A 43 -4.87 17.99 -13.46
CA GLU A 43 -5.08 18.41 -12.08
C GLU A 43 -4.05 17.85 -11.08
N GLY A 44 -3.11 17.01 -11.53
CA GLY A 44 -2.12 16.38 -10.66
C GLY A 44 -2.75 15.48 -9.59
N VAL A 45 -3.85 14.80 -9.95
CA VAL A 45 -4.56 13.88 -9.06
C VAL A 45 -4.13 12.46 -9.40
N PHE A 46 -3.74 11.69 -8.39
CA PHE A 46 -3.50 10.26 -8.53
C PHE A 46 -4.69 9.49 -8.00
N ILE A 47 -5.19 8.56 -8.81
CA ILE A 47 -6.31 7.69 -8.45
C ILE A 47 -5.86 6.25 -8.63
N GLU A 48 -5.90 5.48 -7.56
CA GLU A 48 -5.60 4.05 -7.60
C GLU A 48 -6.74 3.27 -6.98
N LYS A 49 -7.35 2.35 -7.73
CA LYS A 49 -8.30 1.41 -7.18
C LYS A 49 -7.60 0.10 -6.89
N LEU A 50 -7.57 -0.28 -5.61
CA LEU A 50 -7.04 -1.54 -5.15
C LEU A 50 -8.15 -2.52 -4.82
N ILE A 51 -7.96 -3.76 -5.24
CA ILE A 51 -8.87 -4.87 -5.01
C ILE A 51 -8.10 -5.96 -4.28
N PHE A 52 -8.56 -6.29 -3.08
CA PHE A 52 -8.00 -7.31 -2.21
C PHE A 52 -8.93 -8.52 -2.21
N GLU A 53 -8.39 -9.71 -2.48
CA GLU A 53 -9.16 -10.93 -2.64
C GLU A 53 -8.54 -12.09 -1.84
N ASN A 54 -9.31 -12.61 -0.90
CA ASN A 54 -9.09 -13.89 -0.20
C ASN A 54 -10.33 -14.24 0.65
N ASP A 55 -10.70 -15.51 0.73
CA ASP A 55 -11.85 -15.97 1.51
C ASP A 55 -11.73 -15.67 3.01
N THR A 56 -10.50 -15.58 3.53
CA THR A 56 -10.22 -15.24 4.94
C THR A 56 -10.43 -13.78 5.28
N LEU A 57 -10.74 -12.91 4.30
CA LEU A 57 -11.11 -11.52 4.54
C LEU A 57 -12.53 -11.37 5.11
N ASN A 58 -13.41 -12.35 4.88
CA ASN A 58 -14.77 -12.26 5.37
C ASN A 58 -14.81 -12.15 6.90
N GLY A 59 -15.50 -11.13 7.41
CA GLY A 59 -15.59 -10.85 8.84
C GLY A 59 -14.38 -10.12 9.43
N LYS A 60 -13.39 -9.73 8.62
CA LYS A 60 -12.25 -8.93 9.08
C LYS A 60 -12.51 -7.44 9.03
N TYR A 61 -11.82 -6.72 9.90
CA TYR A 61 -11.63 -5.28 9.77
C TYR A 61 -10.30 -4.98 9.09
N TYR A 62 -10.10 -3.74 8.72
CA TYR A 62 -8.85 -3.27 8.16
C TYR A 62 -8.56 -1.85 8.62
N GLU A 63 -7.29 -1.52 8.64
CA GLU A 63 -6.79 -0.21 9.00
C GLU A 63 -5.85 0.26 7.90
N ILE A 64 -6.03 1.50 7.47
CA ILE A 64 -5.23 2.14 6.44
C ILE A 64 -4.45 3.26 7.10
N ASN A 65 -3.14 3.22 6.92
CA ASN A 65 -2.24 4.19 7.52
C ASN A 65 -1.37 4.86 6.46
N LEU A 66 -0.94 6.08 6.76
CA LEU A 66 0.12 6.78 6.06
C LEU A 66 1.33 6.91 6.99
N GLN A 67 2.43 6.31 6.55
CA GLN A 67 3.72 6.38 7.22
C GLN A 67 4.59 7.40 6.51
N GLU A 68 5.10 8.38 7.24
CA GLU A 68 5.99 9.42 6.74
C GLU A 68 7.44 9.08 7.07
N TYR A 69 8.33 9.26 6.10
CA TYR A 69 9.76 9.03 6.23
C TYR A 69 10.55 10.23 5.72
N LYS A 70 11.60 10.61 6.46
CA LYS A 70 12.53 11.70 6.11
C LYS A 70 13.96 11.20 6.21
N ASP A 71 14.73 11.40 5.15
CA ASP A 71 16.14 10.97 5.05
C ASP A 71 16.33 9.48 5.42
N GLY A 72 15.37 8.63 5.02
CA GLY A 72 15.35 7.20 5.33
C GLY A 72 14.91 6.83 6.74
N ASN A 73 14.53 7.79 7.58
CA ASN A 73 14.07 7.56 8.95
C ASN A 73 12.55 7.69 9.04
N PHE A 74 11.92 6.80 9.81
CA PHE A 74 10.50 6.89 10.13
C PHE A 74 10.22 8.13 10.99
N VAL A 75 9.22 8.91 10.60
CA VAL A 75 8.80 10.14 11.28
C VAL A 75 7.53 9.90 12.06
N LYS A 76 6.47 9.45 11.37
CA LYS A 76 5.14 9.32 11.95
C LYS A 76 4.28 8.32 11.20
N ASN A 77 3.39 7.65 11.92
CA ASN A 77 2.29 6.87 11.37
C ASN A 77 0.97 7.57 11.69
N THR A 78 0.13 7.78 10.66
CA THR A 78 -1.17 8.43 10.80
C THR A 78 -2.26 7.52 10.24
N SER A 79 -3.27 7.19 11.05
CA SER A 79 -4.45 6.46 10.59
C SER A 79 -5.27 7.33 9.65
N LEU A 80 -5.43 6.86 8.41
CA LEU A 80 -6.29 7.47 7.41
C LEU A 80 -7.72 6.94 7.51
N PHE A 81 -7.87 5.69 7.94
CA PHE A 81 -9.16 5.02 8.14
C PHE A 81 -9.00 3.77 8.99
N ASP A 82 -9.89 3.56 9.97
CA ASP A 82 -10.00 2.32 10.74
C ASP A 82 -11.42 1.75 10.64
N ALA A 83 -11.56 0.60 9.96
CA ALA A 83 -12.85 -0.05 9.79
C ALA A 83 -13.41 -0.61 11.12
N SER A 84 -12.58 -0.80 12.14
CA SER A 84 -13.02 -1.36 13.43
C SER A 84 -13.86 -0.39 14.28
N GLU A 85 -13.98 0.86 13.86
CA GLU A 85 -14.87 1.84 14.50
C GLU A 85 -16.36 1.45 14.39
N SER A 86 -16.73 0.61 13.40
CA SER A 86 -18.10 0.12 13.25
C SER A 86 -18.19 -1.16 12.42
N ASP A 87 -19.05 -2.10 12.84
CA ASP A 87 -19.41 -3.31 12.09
C ASP A 87 -19.96 -3.04 10.68
N PHE A 88 -20.36 -1.80 10.41
CA PHE A 88 -20.75 -1.35 9.08
C PHE A 88 -19.60 -1.41 8.07
N PHE A 89 -18.35 -1.20 8.51
CA PHE A 89 -17.17 -1.18 7.65
C PHE A 89 -16.46 -2.54 7.56
N MET A 90 -16.92 -3.55 8.31
CA MET A 90 -16.42 -4.91 8.24
C MET A 90 -16.50 -5.47 6.82
N ILE A 91 -15.50 -6.23 6.41
CA ILE A 91 -15.47 -6.86 5.09
C ILE A 91 -16.51 -7.99 5.06
N ARG A 92 -17.48 -7.88 4.15
CA ARG A 92 -18.51 -8.89 3.92
C ARG A 92 -18.23 -9.61 2.60
N GLY A 93 -17.70 -10.82 2.70
CA GLY A 93 -17.27 -11.65 1.57
C GLY A 93 -15.76 -11.72 1.41
N SER A 94 -15.31 -12.27 0.29
CA SER A 94 -13.89 -12.53 0.01
C SER A 94 -13.16 -11.38 -0.70
N LYS A 95 -13.85 -10.25 -0.93
CA LYS A 95 -13.32 -9.12 -1.72
C LYS A 95 -13.52 -7.79 -1.01
N LEU A 96 -12.46 -6.99 -0.92
CA LEU A 96 -12.48 -5.60 -0.52
C LEU A 96 -12.00 -4.74 -1.70
N SER A 97 -12.78 -3.71 -2.06
CA SER A 97 -12.38 -2.73 -3.07
C SER A 97 -12.31 -1.34 -2.44
N LEU A 98 -11.16 -0.69 -2.63
CA LEU A 98 -10.87 0.63 -2.11
C LEU A 98 -10.33 1.49 -3.25
N LYS A 99 -10.77 2.74 -3.33
CA LYS A 99 -10.21 3.76 -4.21
C LYS A 99 -9.44 4.76 -3.37
N PHE A 100 -8.19 5.00 -3.75
CA PHE A 100 -7.30 5.96 -3.14
C PHE A 100 -7.18 7.16 -4.06
N TYR A 101 -7.34 8.35 -3.49
CA TYR A 101 -7.20 9.62 -4.17
C TYR A 101 -6.12 10.41 -3.46
N PHE A 102 -5.11 10.82 -4.22
CA PHE A 102 -4.04 11.69 -3.75
C PHE A 102 -3.98 12.91 -4.64
N LYS A 103 -3.86 14.10 -4.07
CA LYS A 103 -3.58 15.33 -4.81
C LYS A 103 -2.41 16.04 -4.16
N LEU A 104 -1.46 16.46 -4.97
CA LEU A 104 -0.35 17.30 -4.54
C LEU A 104 -0.72 18.74 -4.90
N GLU A 105 -0.91 19.59 -3.88
CA GLU A 105 -1.30 20.99 -4.09
C GLU A 105 -0.75 21.85 -2.95
N LYS A 106 -0.18 23.01 -3.27
CA LYS A 106 0.28 24.01 -2.28
C LYS A 106 1.17 23.39 -1.21
N GLU A 107 2.19 22.65 -1.64
CA GLU A 107 3.16 21.98 -0.76
C GLU A 107 2.52 20.96 0.21
N LYS A 108 1.32 20.46 -0.10
CA LYS A 108 0.63 19.46 0.71
C LYS A 108 0.19 18.26 -0.13
N LEU A 109 0.31 17.10 0.47
CA LEU A 109 -0.37 15.88 0.05
C LEU A 109 -1.77 15.85 0.66
N LYS A 110 -2.79 15.92 -0.18
CA LYS A 110 -4.19 15.69 0.19
C LYS A 110 -4.57 14.23 -0.07
N THR A 111 -5.17 13.57 0.92
CA THR A 111 -5.59 12.16 0.82
C THR A 111 -7.10 12.00 0.97
N LEU A 112 -7.68 11.07 0.22
CA LEU A 112 -9.07 10.63 0.36
C LEU A 112 -9.19 9.14 -0.01
N ILE A 113 -9.91 8.36 0.79
CA ILE A 113 -10.16 6.94 0.53
C ILE A 113 -11.65 6.73 0.41
N ILE A 114 -12.08 6.03 -0.65
CA ILE A 114 -13.48 5.69 -0.88
C ILE A 114 -13.61 4.16 -0.93
N GLY A 115 -14.49 3.62 -0.10
CA GLY A 115 -14.94 2.24 -0.17
C GLY A 115 -16.41 2.15 -0.57
N LYS A 116 -16.98 0.94 -0.55
CA LYS A 116 -18.34 0.67 -1.02
C LYS A 116 -19.41 1.60 -0.41
N ASN A 117 -19.26 1.94 0.87
CA ASN A 117 -20.26 2.71 1.63
C ASN A 117 -19.64 3.82 2.50
N PHE A 118 -18.42 4.26 2.21
CA PHE A 118 -17.76 5.28 3.02
C PHE A 118 -16.81 6.13 2.20
N GLU A 119 -16.62 7.35 2.68
CA GLU A 119 -15.55 8.25 2.31
C GLU A 119 -14.77 8.56 3.59
N SER A 120 -13.44 8.43 3.57
CA SER A 120 -12.60 8.81 4.69
C SER A 120 -12.60 10.32 4.88
N LYS A 121 -12.18 10.80 6.06
CA LYS A 121 -11.86 12.22 6.23
C LYS A 121 -10.77 12.61 5.23
N ARG A 122 -10.90 13.81 4.63
CA ARG A 122 -9.81 14.42 3.86
C ARG A 122 -8.70 14.83 4.80
N MET A 123 -7.49 14.34 4.57
CA MET A 123 -6.31 14.66 5.34
C MET A 123 -5.27 15.37 4.49
N TYR A 124 -4.40 16.13 5.15
CA TYR A 124 -3.38 16.95 4.52
C TYR A 124 -2.06 16.75 5.26
N PHE A 125 -0.98 16.55 4.50
CA PHE A 125 0.37 16.31 5.01
C PHE A 125 1.33 17.25 4.31
N ASP A 126 2.27 17.83 5.04
CA ASP A 126 3.23 18.77 4.47
C ASP A 126 4.26 18.03 3.62
N LEU A 127 4.62 18.60 2.48
CA LEU A 127 5.70 18.14 1.62
C LEU A 127 7.00 18.85 1.99
N ASN A 128 8.12 18.15 1.83
CA ASN A 128 9.46 18.71 2.05
C ASN A 128 10.18 19.09 0.74
N SER A 129 9.51 18.98 -0.40
CA SER A 129 10.04 19.29 -1.74
C SER A 129 8.91 19.84 -2.60
N ASN A 130 9.20 20.25 -3.84
CA ASN A 130 8.17 20.75 -4.74
C ASN A 130 7.13 19.64 -4.98
N THR A 131 5.86 20.00 -5.09
CA THR A 131 4.77 19.07 -5.45
C THR A 131 5.11 18.28 -6.71
N ASP A 132 5.74 18.93 -7.69
CA ASP A 132 6.07 18.33 -8.98
C ASP A 132 7.18 17.27 -8.88
N ASP A 133 7.90 17.22 -7.76
CA ASP A 133 8.95 16.23 -7.54
C ASP A 133 8.39 14.86 -7.12
N TYR A 134 7.15 14.80 -6.62
CA TYR A 134 6.58 13.56 -6.09
C TYR A 134 5.82 12.78 -7.16
N ALA A 135 5.92 11.46 -7.09
CA ALA A 135 5.13 10.54 -7.89
C ALA A 135 4.45 9.50 -6.99
N LEU A 136 3.19 9.16 -7.30
CA LEU A 136 2.56 7.94 -6.78
C LEU A 136 3.16 6.73 -7.50
N LYS A 137 3.52 5.71 -6.72
CA LYS A 137 3.95 4.42 -7.21
C LYS A 137 3.24 3.29 -6.47
N ASP A 138 2.91 2.26 -7.21
CA ASP A 138 2.57 0.96 -6.68
C ASP A 138 3.80 0.05 -6.61
N PHE A 139 3.65 -1.15 -6.03
CA PHE A 139 4.72 -2.12 -5.88
C PHE A 139 4.60 -3.32 -6.84
N PHE A 140 3.75 -3.24 -7.87
CA PHE A 140 3.43 -4.37 -8.75
C PHE A 140 4.57 -4.68 -9.72
N GLY A 141 5.42 -3.69 -10.01
CA GLY A 141 6.50 -3.85 -10.96
C GLY A 141 5.96 -4.12 -12.36
N ARG A 142 6.28 -5.29 -12.92
CA ARG A 142 5.75 -5.76 -14.21
C ARG A 142 4.54 -6.69 -14.07
N ASN A 143 4.11 -6.98 -12.84
CA ASN A 143 3.05 -7.94 -12.58
C ASN A 143 1.69 -7.25 -12.59
N SER A 144 0.62 -8.01 -12.91
CA SER A 144 -0.76 -7.53 -12.78
C SER A 144 -1.35 -7.75 -11.39
N GLU A 145 -0.65 -8.51 -10.54
CA GLU A 145 -1.08 -8.85 -9.19
C GLU A 145 0.09 -8.91 -8.20
N LEU A 146 -0.21 -8.66 -6.93
CA LEU A 146 0.68 -8.82 -5.80
C LEU A 146 0.10 -9.78 -4.77
N THR A 147 0.98 -10.53 -4.12
CA THR A 147 0.60 -11.42 -3.02
C THR A 147 1.02 -10.79 -1.70
N LEU A 148 0.06 -10.30 -0.92
CA LEU A 148 0.29 -9.73 0.39
C LEU A 148 0.22 -10.82 1.47
N ARG A 149 1.09 -10.76 2.47
CA ARG A 149 0.99 -11.64 3.64
C ARG A 149 0.09 -10.99 4.67
N LEU A 150 -0.82 -11.73 5.30
CA LEU A 150 -1.55 -11.23 6.47
C LEU A 150 -0.58 -11.14 7.65
N THR A 151 -0.08 -9.95 7.96
CA THR A 151 0.84 -9.69 9.07
C THR A 151 0.30 -8.63 10.02
N GLU A 152 0.77 -8.66 11.27
CA GLU A 152 0.40 -7.65 12.26
C GLU A 152 0.99 -6.25 11.97
N LYS A 153 2.07 -6.18 11.19
CA LYS A 153 2.71 -4.91 10.81
C LYS A 153 2.00 -4.19 9.67
N GLY A 154 1.09 -4.88 8.98
CA GLY A 154 0.50 -4.38 7.74
C GLY A 154 1.42 -4.58 6.53
N ASN A 155 0.94 -4.19 5.37
CA ASN A 155 1.69 -4.24 4.11
C ASN A 155 1.66 -2.86 3.47
N ALA A 156 2.80 -2.38 2.97
CA ALA A 156 2.83 -1.23 2.08
C ALA A 156 2.17 -1.62 0.75
N ILE A 157 1.29 -0.74 0.27
CA ILE A 157 0.48 -0.96 -0.94
C ILE A 157 0.71 0.12 -1.98
N LEU A 158 1.04 1.35 -1.55
CA LEU A 158 1.40 2.47 -2.41
C LEU A 158 2.51 3.28 -1.75
N ALA A 159 3.28 4.01 -2.54
CA ALA A 159 4.28 4.96 -2.12
C ALA A 159 4.11 6.29 -2.84
N ILE A 160 4.36 7.40 -2.14
CA ILE A 160 4.45 8.73 -2.73
C ILE A 160 5.88 9.19 -2.48
N ILE A 161 6.69 9.20 -3.54
CA ILE A 161 8.15 9.28 -3.45
C ILE A 161 8.68 10.43 -4.30
N THR A 162 9.79 11.04 -3.87
CA THR A 162 10.65 11.84 -4.74
C THR A 162 11.62 10.92 -5.51
N PRO A 163 12.23 11.35 -6.63
CA PRO A 163 13.09 10.46 -7.40
C PRO A 163 14.41 10.23 -6.68
N THR A 164 15.12 9.16 -7.03
CA THR A 164 16.56 9.10 -6.79
C THR A 164 17.28 9.95 -7.82
N ILE A 165 18.30 10.71 -7.39
CA ILE A 165 19.11 11.56 -8.25
C ILE A 165 20.48 10.92 -8.43
N HIS A 166 20.83 10.60 -9.67
CA HIS A 166 22.10 9.98 -10.02
C HIS A 166 23.22 11.03 -10.13
N LYS A 167 24.48 10.57 -10.12
CA LYS A 167 25.66 11.45 -10.19
C LYS A 167 25.72 12.30 -11.46
N ASP A 168 25.10 11.84 -12.53
CA ASP A 168 25.01 12.54 -13.81
C ASP A 168 23.84 13.53 -13.88
N GLY A 169 23.06 13.66 -12.78
CA GLY A 169 21.91 14.55 -12.68
C GLY A 169 20.60 13.95 -13.20
N SER A 170 20.60 12.70 -13.69
CA SER A 170 19.38 12.02 -14.09
C SER A 170 18.55 11.59 -12.87
N SER A 171 17.23 11.52 -13.02
CA SER A 171 16.27 11.18 -11.96
C SER A 171 15.48 9.92 -12.31
N SER A 172 15.34 9.00 -11.34
CA SER A 172 14.61 7.73 -11.55
C SER A 172 13.59 7.46 -10.43
N TYR A 173 12.33 7.27 -10.84
CA TYR A 173 11.25 6.87 -9.93
C TYR A 173 10.97 5.36 -9.97
N CYS A 174 11.18 4.73 -11.13
CA CYS A 174 10.85 3.32 -11.34
C CYS A 174 11.83 2.40 -10.60
N GLU A 175 13.11 2.79 -10.53
CA GLU A 175 14.12 2.03 -9.78
C GLU A 175 13.77 1.92 -8.30
N VAL A 176 13.15 2.96 -7.74
CA VAL A 176 12.76 3.00 -6.34
C VAL A 176 11.64 2.00 -6.04
N ALA A 177 10.50 2.17 -6.69
CA ALA A 177 9.28 1.44 -6.33
C ALA A 177 9.23 -0.02 -6.82
N GLN A 178 10.02 -0.37 -7.84
CA GLN A 178 10.06 -1.72 -8.43
C GLN A 178 11.30 -2.51 -8.01
N SER A 179 12.00 -2.05 -6.97
CA SER A 179 13.15 -2.76 -6.41
C SER A 179 12.74 -3.86 -5.42
N ASP A 180 13.66 -4.79 -5.15
CA ASP A 180 13.53 -5.77 -4.06
C ASP A 180 13.81 -5.15 -2.68
N VAL A 181 14.00 -3.82 -2.60
CA VAL A 181 14.24 -3.10 -1.36
C VAL A 181 12.93 -3.02 -0.59
N MET A 182 12.98 -3.33 0.71
CA MET A 182 11.81 -3.16 1.57
C MET A 182 11.30 -1.71 1.49
N PRO A 183 9.98 -1.47 1.37
CA PRO A 183 9.42 -0.12 1.23
C PRO A 183 9.90 0.87 2.31
N GLU A 184 10.09 0.39 3.54
CA GLU A 184 10.55 1.19 4.68
C GLU A 184 12.04 1.57 4.60
N LYS A 185 12.79 0.99 3.66
CA LYS A 185 14.21 1.20 3.43
C LYS A 185 14.52 1.97 2.14
N LEU A 186 13.50 2.41 1.42
CA LEU A 186 13.66 3.15 0.16
C LEU A 186 14.50 4.42 0.35
N GLY A 187 14.23 5.22 1.38
CA GLY A 187 15.01 6.45 1.63
C GLY A 187 16.48 6.17 1.96
N GLU A 188 16.77 5.12 2.73
CA GLU A 188 18.14 4.74 3.08
C GLU A 188 18.92 4.29 1.84
N HIS A 189 18.30 3.48 0.99
CA HIS A 189 18.93 2.88 -0.18
C HIS A 189 19.08 3.88 -1.34
N PHE A 190 17.99 4.57 -1.69
CA PHE A 190 17.90 5.45 -2.86
C PHE A 190 18.19 6.93 -2.54
N LYS A 191 18.50 7.25 -1.27
CA LYS A 191 18.78 8.61 -0.80
C LYS A 191 17.64 9.59 -1.08
N ILE A 192 16.41 9.11 -0.90
CA ILE A 192 15.19 9.89 -1.09
C ILE A 192 14.93 10.70 0.18
N PRO A 193 14.89 12.04 0.11
CA PRO A 193 14.82 12.92 1.29
C PRO A 193 13.47 12.85 2.01
N HIS A 194 12.39 12.57 1.28
CA HIS A 194 11.05 12.53 1.85
C HIS A 194 10.14 11.61 1.04
N TYR A 195 9.42 10.74 1.72
CA TYR A 195 8.40 9.90 1.09
C TYR A 195 7.33 9.45 2.08
N PHE A 196 6.20 9.03 1.52
CA PHE A 196 5.11 8.42 2.25
C PHE A 196 4.87 6.99 1.79
N LEU A 197 4.53 6.13 2.73
CA LEU A 197 4.01 4.79 2.45
C LEU A 197 2.56 4.71 2.89
N ILE A 198 1.70 4.25 2.00
CA ILE A 198 0.33 3.85 2.34
C ILE A 198 0.38 2.38 2.69
N THR A 199 -0.08 2.05 3.90
CA THR A 199 -0.11 0.68 4.39
C THR A 199 -1.52 0.24 4.71
N ILE A 200 -1.76 -1.07 4.58
CA ILE A 200 -3.01 -1.71 5.01
C ILE A 200 -2.73 -2.89 5.93
N LYS A 201 -3.48 -2.97 7.02
CA LYS A 201 -3.47 -4.08 7.96
C LYS A 201 -4.87 -4.67 8.06
N PHE A 202 -4.99 -5.98 7.88
CA PHE A 202 -6.23 -6.70 8.15
C PHE A 202 -6.21 -7.25 9.58
N LYS A 203 -7.26 -6.96 10.35
CA LYS A 203 -7.45 -7.39 11.74
C LYS A 203 -8.37 -8.61 11.76
#